data_AF-A0A0G1GUK1-F1
#
_entry.id   AF-A0A0G1GUK1-F1
#
_cell.length_a   1.000
_cell.length_b   1.000
_cell.length_c   1.000
_cell.angle_alpha   90.00
_cell.angle_beta   90.00
_cell.angle_gamma   90.00
#
_symmetry.space_group_name_H-M   'P 1'
#
loop_
_entity.id
_entity.type
_entity.pdbx_description
1 polymer ?
#
loop_
_entity_poly.entity_id
_entity_poly.type
_entity_poly.pdbx_seq_one_letter_code
_entity_poly.pdbx_strand_id
1 'polypeptide(L)'
;MSDPKYKRYVTEMFERNREKMMKFMLLNQDYGKDKKGLKEQFDQEGKEIQEIVEEWMGRLCKQMEKGQNGSYSGKLADKFLQEVVKYFTYYHEIGIQFKKGR
;
A
#
# COMPACT_ATOMS: atom_id res chain seq x y z
N MET A 1 0.20 18.06 -18.43
CA MET A 1 -0.57 17.94 -17.17
C MET A 1 0.42 17.58 -16.08
N SER A 2 0.55 18.39 -15.02
CA SER A 2 1.50 18.11 -13.94
C SER A 2 1.16 16.78 -13.29
N ASP A 3 2.00 15.77 -13.51
CA ASP A 3 1.84 14.48 -12.87
C ASP A 3 1.88 14.71 -11.35
N PRO A 4 0.78 14.44 -10.64
CA PRO A 4 0.66 14.88 -9.26
C PRO A 4 1.72 14.16 -8.42
N LYS A 5 2.43 14.92 -7.57
CA LYS A 5 3.64 14.53 -6.83
C LYS A 5 3.56 13.14 -6.17
N TYR A 6 2.35 12.71 -5.78
CA TYR A 6 2.10 11.38 -5.23
C TYR A 6 2.42 10.23 -6.20
N LYS A 7 2.15 10.36 -7.51
CA LYS A 7 2.43 9.30 -8.50
C LYS A 7 3.92 9.01 -8.63
N ARG A 8 4.76 10.05 -8.63
CA ARG A 8 6.22 9.90 -8.57
C ARG A 8 6.65 9.17 -7.30
N TYR A 9 6.09 9.55 -6.15
CA TYR A 9 6.36 8.86 -4.89
C TYR A 9 5.93 7.40 -4.89
N VAL A 10 4.79 7.07 -5.50
CA VAL A 10 4.35 5.68 -5.66
C VAL A 10 5.38 4.93 -6.50
N THR A 11 5.78 5.50 -7.64
CA THR A 11 6.78 4.91 -8.52
C THR A 11 8.10 4.67 -7.79
N GLU A 12 8.65 5.68 -7.10
CA GLU A 12 9.88 5.52 -6.32
C GLU A 12 9.75 4.50 -5.20
N MET A 13 8.61 4.45 -4.51
CA MET A 13 8.33 3.44 -3.50
C MET A 13 8.37 2.04 -4.11
N PHE A 14 7.73 1.84 -5.26
CA PHE A 14 7.77 0.57 -5.99
C PHE A 14 9.17 0.23 -6.48
N GLU A 15 9.95 1.19 -6.98
CA GLU A 15 11.32 0.95 -7.44
C GLU A 15 12.26 0.59 -6.29
N ARG A 16 12.19 1.33 -5.17
CA ARG A 16 13.03 1.06 -4.00
C ARG A 16 12.67 -0.22 -3.28
N ASN A 17 11.41 -0.64 -3.34
CA ASN A 17 10.92 -1.87 -2.70
C ASN A 17 10.56 -2.93 -3.74
N ARG A 18 11.18 -2.88 -4.93
CA ARG A 18 10.77 -3.69 -6.09
C ARG A 18 10.66 -5.16 -5.77
N GLU A 19 11.65 -5.73 -5.09
CA GLU A 19 11.66 -7.15 -4.73
C GLU A 19 10.46 -7.51 -3.86
N LYS A 20 10.20 -6.73 -2.79
CA LYS A 20 9.08 -6.94 -1.87
C LYS A 20 7.74 -6.75 -2.56
N MET A 21 7.62 -5.68 -3.35
CA MET A 21 6.40 -5.37 -4.10
C MET A 21 6.09 -6.43 -5.16
N MET A 22 7.10 -6.91 -5.90
CA MET A 22 6.93 -7.98 -6.89
C MET A 22 6.54 -9.30 -6.21
N LYS A 23 7.19 -9.65 -5.10
CA LYS A 23 6.86 -10.86 -4.33
C LYS A 23 5.41 -10.81 -3.82
N PHE A 24 5.01 -9.68 -3.24
CA PHE A 24 3.64 -9.50 -2.76
C PHE A 24 2.62 -9.41 -3.90
N MET A 25 2.94 -8.82 -5.06
CA MET A 25 2.06 -8.83 -6.24
C MET A 25 1.77 -10.26 -6.70
N LEU A 26 2.79 -11.12 -6.75
CA LEU A 26 2.64 -12.53 -7.11
C LEU A 26 1.78 -13.26 -6.06
N LEU A 27 2.05 -13.04 -4.78
CA LEU A 27 1.27 -13.60 -3.68
C LEU A 27 -0.17 -13.12 -3.69
N ASN A 28 -0.44 -11.84 -3.98
CA ASN A 28 -1.78 -11.27 -4.09
C ASN A 28 -2.56 -11.90 -5.24
N GLN A 29 -1.90 -12.19 -6.37
CA GLN A 29 -2.52 -12.90 -7.47
C GLN A 29 -2.88 -14.35 -7.08
N ASP A 30 -1.96 -15.05 -6.41
CA ASP A 30 -2.19 -16.46 -6.03
C ASP A 30 -3.16 -16.59 -4.86
N TYR A 31 -3.18 -15.61 -3.95
CA TYR A 31 -4.16 -15.48 -2.88
C TYR A 31 -5.59 -15.45 -3.43
N GLY A 32 -5.82 -14.85 -4.61
CA GLY A 32 -7.12 -14.91 -5.29
C GLY A 32 -7.59 -16.34 -5.64
N LYS A 33 -6.65 -17.28 -5.79
CA LYS A 33 -6.93 -18.71 -6.08
C LYS A 33 -7.06 -19.53 -4.81
N ASP A 34 -6.17 -19.35 -3.85
CA ASP A 34 -6.17 -20.07 -2.58
C ASP A 34 -6.07 -19.12 -1.38
N LYS A 35 -7.16 -18.41 -1.09
CA LYS A 35 -7.21 -17.46 0.02
C LYS A 35 -6.90 -18.11 1.36
N LYS A 36 -7.32 -19.37 1.56
CA LYS A 36 -7.26 -20.01 2.87
C LYS A 36 -5.87 -20.52 3.21
N GLY A 37 -5.18 -21.21 2.30
CA GLY A 37 -3.83 -21.70 2.54
C GLY A 37 -2.79 -20.59 2.47
N LEU A 38 -3.00 -19.57 1.64
CA LEU A 38 -2.09 -18.43 1.53
C LEU A 38 -2.37 -17.31 2.54
N LYS A 39 -3.43 -17.40 3.36
CA LYS A 39 -3.82 -16.32 4.28
C LYS A 39 -2.71 -15.90 5.22
N GLU A 40 -2.06 -16.86 5.86
CA GLU A 40 -1.00 -16.57 6.84
C GLU A 40 0.16 -15.82 6.19
N GLN A 41 0.64 -16.35 5.06
CA GLN A 41 1.74 -15.74 4.31
C GLN A 41 1.36 -14.38 3.72
N PHE A 42 0.13 -14.25 3.21
CA PHE A 42 -0.42 -13.01 2.68
C PHE A 42 -0.53 -11.93 3.76
N ASP A 43 -0.95 -12.31 4.98
CA ASP A 43 -1.02 -11.40 6.12
C ASP A 43 0.37 -10.91 6.53
N GLN A 44 1.32 -11.85 6.64
CA GLN A 44 2.69 -11.55 7.06
C GLN A 44 3.41 -10.64 6.05
N GLU A 45 3.38 -10.98 4.77
CA GLU A 45 4.00 -10.17 3.71
C GLU A 45 3.24 -8.86 3.51
N GLY A 46 1.90 -8.91 3.54
CA GLY A 46 1.06 -7.74 3.40
C GLY A 46 1.28 -6.71 4.49
N LYS A 47 1.52 -7.14 5.73
CA LYS A 47 1.84 -6.25 6.85
C LYS A 47 3.12 -5.46 6.57
N GLU A 48 4.15 -6.10 6.03
CA GLU A 48 5.38 -5.42 5.65
C GLU A 48 5.13 -4.38 4.54
N ILE A 49 4.29 -4.70 3.55
CA ILE A 49 3.88 -3.75 2.51
C ILE A 49 3.11 -2.56 3.11
N GLN A 50 2.19 -2.80 4.06
CA GLN A 50 1.46 -1.74 4.74
C GLN A 50 2.40 -0.80 5.50
N GLU A 51 3.40 -1.33 6.20
CA GLU A 51 4.40 -0.53 6.91
C GLU A 51 5.22 0.35 5.95
N ILE A 52 5.64 -0.20 4.79
CA ILE A 52 6.32 0.57 3.75
C ILE A 52 5.40 1.68 3.23
N VAL A 53 4.16 1.36 2.88
CA VAL A 53 3.20 2.33 2.35
C VAL A 53 2.95 3.45 3.35
N GLU A 54 2.76 3.14 4.64
CA GLU A 54 2.59 4.13 5.71
C GLU A 54 3.82 5.02 5.89
N GLU A 55 5.03 4.44 5.87
CA GLU A 55 6.27 5.21 5.95
C GLU A 55 6.37 6.22 4.81
N TRP A 56 6.08 5.79 3.58
CA TRP A 56 6.14 6.64 2.40
C TRP A 56 5.05 7.71 2.38
N MET A 57 3.84 7.40 2.84
CA MET A 57 2.78 8.39 3.05
C MET A 57 3.21 9.44 4.08
N GLY A 58 3.83 9.03 5.19
CA GLY A 58 4.39 9.93 6.20
C GLY A 58 5.48 10.84 5.64
N ARG A 59 6.38 10.30 4.80
CA ARG A 59 7.42 11.07 4.10
C ARG A 59 6.81 12.09 3.11
N LEU A 60 5.79 11.67 2.35
CA LEU A 60 5.07 12.55 1.42
C LEU A 60 4.38 13.68 2.18
N CYS A 61 3.70 13.37 3.29
CA CYS A 61 3.04 14.31 4.18
C CYS A 61 4.02 15.35 4.75
N LYS A 62 5.13 14.88 5.35
CA LYS A 62 6.17 15.76 5.93
C LYS A 62 6.82 16.68 4.90
N GLN A 63 7.02 16.21 3.67
CA GLN A 63 7.56 17.06 2.60
C GLN A 63 6.58 18.18 2.22
N MET A 64 5.27 17.92 2.31
CA MET A 64 4.23 18.89 1.95
C MET A 64 3.94 19.88 3.07
N GLU A 65 4.02 19.46 4.34
CA GLU A 65 3.90 20.34 5.50
C GLU A 65 4.97 21.44 5.55
N LYS A 66 6.14 21.22 4.92
CA LYS A 66 7.18 22.25 4.77
C LYS A 66 6.70 23.48 3.98
N GLY A 67 5.56 23.40 3.28
CA GLY A 67 4.90 24.52 2.62
C GLY A 67 3.57 24.87 3.25
N GLN A 68 3.57 25.58 4.39
CA GLN A 68 2.47 26.38 4.99
C GLN A 68 1.02 25.84 5.07
N ASN A 69 0.69 24.62 4.62
CA ASN A 69 -0.69 24.21 4.36
C ASN A 69 -0.97 22.76 4.83
N GLY A 70 -1.11 22.56 6.14
CA GLY A 70 -1.34 21.25 6.78
C GLY A 70 -2.61 20.50 6.35
N SER A 71 -3.62 21.21 5.79
CA SER A 71 -4.85 20.57 5.28
C SER A 71 -4.68 19.81 3.96
N TYR A 72 -3.56 19.99 3.25
CA TYR A 72 -3.35 19.37 1.94
C TYR A 72 -2.81 17.93 2.03
N SER A 73 -2.17 17.57 3.14
CA SER A 73 -1.49 16.28 3.28
C SER A 73 -2.43 15.08 3.37
N GLY A 74 -3.59 15.21 4.00
CA GLY A 74 -4.56 14.10 4.12
C GLY A 74 -5.11 13.63 2.76
N LYS A 75 -5.45 14.59 1.89
CA LYS A 75 -5.95 14.29 0.52
C LYS A 75 -4.89 13.67 -0.38
N LEU A 76 -3.61 13.90 -0.09
CA LEU A 76 -2.49 13.33 -0.84
C LEU A 76 -2.17 11.91 -0.41
N ALA A 77 -2.16 11.64 0.90
CA ALA A 77 -1.98 10.30 1.44
C ALA A 77 -3.11 9.37 0.96
N ASP A 78 -4.36 9.85 0.97
CA ASP A 78 -5.48 9.10 0.41
C ASP A 78 -5.29 8.76 -1.08
N LYS A 79 -4.94 9.76 -1.91
CA LYS A 79 -4.65 9.52 -3.34
C LYS A 79 -3.47 8.57 -3.57
N PHE A 80 -2.44 8.66 -2.73
CA PHE A 80 -1.30 7.75 -2.78
C PHE A 80 -1.76 6.31 -2.52
N LEU A 81 -2.49 6.09 -1.43
CA LEU A 81 -3.03 4.79 -1.08
C LEU A 81 -3.96 4.25 -2.17
N GLN A 82 -4.87 5.08 -2.69
CA GLN A 82 -5.79 4.74 -3.78
C GLN A 82 -5.03 4.28 -5.04
N GLU A 83 -3.86 4.84 -5.32
CA GLU A 83 -3.02 4.40 -6.44
C GLU A 83 -2.34 3.06 -6.14
N VAL A 84 -1.85 2.86 -4.91
CA VAL A 84 -1.20 1.62 -4.46
C VAL A 84 -2.17 0.43 -4.47
N VAL A 85 -3.37 0.58 -3.91
CA VAL A 85 -4.36 -0.51 -3.83
C VAL A 85 -4.87 -0.97 -5.20
N LYS A 86 -4.69 -0.17 -6.27
CA LYS A 86 -4.99 -0.62 -7.64
C LYS A 86 -4.09 -1.76 -8.10
N TYR A 87 -2.86 -1.83 -7.59
CA TYR A 87 -1.93 -2.94 -7.88
C TYR A 87 -2.20 -4.16 -7.00
N PHE A 88 -2.88 -3.99 -5.87
CA PHE A 88 -3.10 -5.02 -4.86
C PHE A 88 -4.60 -5.19 -4.59
N THR A 89 -5.25 -6.01 -5.41
CA THR A 89 -6.71 -6.27 -5.34
C THR A 89 -7.20 -6.63 -3.93
N TYR A 90 -6.41 -7.40 -3.17
CA TYR A 90 -6.79 -7.91 -1.86
C TYR A 90 -6.09 -7.17 -0.71
N TYR A 91 -5.53 -5.97 -0.94
CA TYR A 91 -4.81 -5.20 0.07
C TYR A 91 -5.61 -4.98 1.37
N HIS A 92 -6.92 -4.77 1.25
CA HIS A 92 -7.79 -4.58 2.41
C HIS A 92 -8.05 -5.87 3.20
N GLU A 93 -7.74 -7.05 2.64
CA GLU A 93 -7.86 -8.34 3.33
C GLU A 93 -6.65 -8.66 4.22
N ILE A 94 -5.58 -7.86 4.15
CA ILE A 94 -4.42 -7.94 5.05
C ILE A 94 -4.88 -7.64 6.49
N GLY A 95 -4.49 -8.47 7.44
CA GLY A 95 -4.87 -8.39 8.86
C GLY A 95 -6.28 -8.89 9.18
N ILE A 96 -7.15 -9.13 8.17
CA ILE A 96 -8.52 -9.57 8.43
C ILE A 96 -8.54 -11.02 8.87
N GLN A 97 -8.89 -11.23 10.15
CA GLN A 97 -9.22 -12.54 10.69
C GLN A 97 -10.67 -12.85 10.33
N PHE A 98 -10.91 -13.81 9.44
CA PHE A 98 -12.25 -14.34 9.19
C PHE A 98 -12.72 -15.09 10.43
N LYS A 99 -13.26 -14.36 11.41
CA LYS A 99 -13.99 -14.99 12.51
C LYS A 99 -15.21 -15.68 11.89
N LYS A 100 -15.21 -17.01 11.95
CA LYS A 100 -16.38 -17.83 11.64
C LYS A 100 -17.48 -17.40 12.62
N GLY A 101 -18.39 -16.56 12.14
CA GLY A 101 -19.58 -16.13 12.86
C GLY A 101 -20.43 -17.36 13.19
N ARG A 102 -20.85 -17.41 14.45
CA ARG A 102 -21.65 -18.44 15.09
C ARG A 102 -23.08 -18.47 14.55
#